data_AF-X0XUR6-F1
#
_entry.id   AF-X0XUR6-F1
#
_cell.length_a   1.000
_cell.length_b   1.000
_cell.length_c   1.000
_cell.angle_alpha   90.00
_cell.angle_beta   90.00
_cell.angle_gamma   90.00
#
_symmetry.space_group_name_H-M   'P 1'
#
loop_
_entity.id
_entity.type
_entity.pdbx_description
1 polymer ?
#
loop_
_entity_poly.entity_id
_entity_poly.type
_entity_poly.pdbx_seq_one_letter_code
_entity_poly.pdbx_strand_id
1 'polypeptide(L)'
;AVLEANGPGEVKAGDIKTPAGVKIVNKNLQLASLADKKAKLNMKMWINPGYGYSPAEERKSTTLGIISIDAIFTPIIRVNYKVEATRVGRRTDFDKLVLEIWTNGTI
;
A
#
# COMPACT_ATOMS: atom_id res chain seq x y z
N ALA A 1 4.68 -4.59 13.31
CA ALA A 1 5.18 -3.21 13.46
C ALA A 1 4.40 -2.50 14.56
N VAL A 2 4.99 -1.50 15.22
CA VAL A 2 4.39 -0.79 16.35
C VAL A 2 4.55 0.72 16.16
N LEU A 3 3.52 1.49 16.51
CA LEU A 3 3.56 2.96 16.54
C LEU A 3 3.07 3.46 17.89
N GLU A 4 3.83 4.36 18.50
CA GLU A 4 3.56 4.97 19.80
C GLU A 4 3.82 6.47 19.68
N ALA A 5 2.81 7.30 19.92
CA ALA A 5 2.91 8.75 19.87
C ALA A 5 2.19 9.39 21.07
N ASN A 6 2.76 10.46 21.62
CA ASN A 6 2.25 11.14 22.81
C ASN A 6 2.36 12.67 22.65
N GLY A 7 1.36 13.39 23.16
CA GLY A 7 1.33 14.85 23.12
C GLY A 7 0.96 15.39 21.73
N PRO A 8 0.85 16.72 21.58
CA PRO A 8 0.38 17.33 20.35
C PRO A 8 1.41 17.22 19.22
N GLY A 9 0.95 16.93 18.02
CA GLY A 9 1.82 16.86 16.83
C GLY A 9 1.31 15.95 15.72
N GLU A 10 2.00 15.98 14.59
CA GLU A 10 1.74 15.09 13.46
C GLU A 10 2.39 13.73 13.70
N VAL A 11 1.67 12.67 13.36
CA VAL A 11 2.17 11.29 13.33
C VAL A 11 2.33 10.87 11.87
N LYS A 12 3.52 10.45 11.48
CA LYS A 12 3.87 10.06 10.11
C LYS A 12 4.23 8.58 10.02
N ALA A 13 4.20 8.03 8.80
CA ALA A 13 4.57 6.64 8.56
C ALA A 13 6.02 6.34 8.91
N GLY A 14 6.90 7.34 8.88
CA GLY A 14 8.27 7.24 9.35
C GLY A 14 8.42 6.95 10.85
N ASP A 15 7.39 7.23 11.66
CA ASP A 15 7.40 7.00 13.11
C ASP A 15 7.09 5.54 13.47
N ILE A 16 6.73 4.71 12.49
CA ILE A 16 6.44 3.29 12.70
C ILE A 16 7.74 2.53 12.94
N LYS A 17 7.81 1.84 14.08
CA LYS A 17 8.88 0.87 14.39
C LYS A 17 8.63 -0.43 13.62
N THR A 18 9.46 -0.69 12.61
CA THR A 18 9.38 -1.91 11.79
C THR A 18 10.35 -3.00 12.28
N PRO A 19 10.01 -4.29 12.12
CA PRO A 19 10.95 -5.38 12.34
C PRO A 19 12.03 -5.40 11.24
N ALA A 20 13.12 -6.15 11.49
CA ALA A 20 14.17 -6.36 10.49
C ALA A 20 13.59 -6.94 9.18
N GLY A 21 14.10 -6.48 8.04
CA GLY A 21 13.64 -6.90 6.72
C GLY A 21 12.40 -6.16 6.19
N VAL A 22 11.76 -5.29 7.00
CA VAL A 22 10.62 -4.48 6.55
C VAL A 22 11.03 -3.02 6.38
N LYS A 23 10.80 -2.48 5.17
CA LYS A 23 11.07 -1.09 4.82
C LYS A 23 9.78 -0.36 4.43
N ILE A 24 9.56 0.81 5.02
CA ILE A 24 8.49 1.73 4.64
C ILE A 24 9.01 2.61 3.49
N VAL A 25 8.31 2.57 2.35
CA VAL A 25 8.71 3.32 1.15
C VAL A 25 8.28 4.79 1.23
N ASN A 26 7.10 5.07 1.78
CA ASN A 26 6.49 6.41 1.86
C ASN A 26 6.52 7.00 3.29
N LYS A 27 7.71 7.23 3.84
CA LYS A 27 7.90 7.68 5.24
C LYS A 27 7.19 9.01 5.60
N ASN A 28 6.95 9.88 4.62
CA ASN A 28 6.34 11.20 4.85
C ASN A 28 4.81 11.17 4.91
N LEU A 29 4.17 10.02 4.71
CA LEU A 29 2.72 9.90 4.77
C LEU A 29 2.23 10.27 6.18
N GLN A 30 1.35 11.27 6.28
CA GLN A 30 0.68 11.61 7.52
C GLN A 30 -0.38 10.55 7.84
N LEU A 31 -0.33 10.01 9.07
CA LEU A 31 -1.27 9.01 9.56
C LEU A 31 -2.32 9.60 10.50
N ALA A 32 -1.91 10.53 11.35
CA ALA A 32 -2.79 11.18 12.31
C ALA A 32 -2.24 12.54 12.76
N SER A 33 -3.08 13.31 13.45
CA SER A 33 -2.69 14.52 14.19
C SER A 33 -3.22 14.42 15.61
N LEU A 34 -2.34 14.59 16.60
CA LEU A 34 -2.69 14.61 18.01
C LEU A 34 -2.90 16.05 18.45
N ALA A 35 -4.10 16.36 18.97
CA ALA A 35 -4.46 17.73 19.34
C ALA A 35 -4.02 18.12 20.77
N ASP A 36 -4.08 17.18 21.72
CA ASP A 36 -3.93 17.48 23.15
C ASP A 36 -2.60 17.01 23.74
N LYS A 37 -2.14 17.71 24.79
CA LYS A 37 -0.98 17.30 25.62
C LYS A 37 -1.13 15.92 26.27
N LYS A 38 -2.37 15.47 26.46
CA LYS A 38 -2.68 14.15 27.04
C LYS A 38 -3.05 13.11 25.99
N ALA A 39 -3.09 13.46 24.70
CA ALA A 39 -3.41 12.53 23.63
C ALA A 39 -2.30 11.47 23.51
N LYS A 40 -2.72 10.22 23.33
CA LYS A 40 -1.84 9.07 23.12
C LYS A 40 -2.38 8.21 21.99
N LEU A 41 -1.51 7.77 21.11
CA LEU A 41 -1.82 6.84 20.05
C LEU A 41 -0.87 5.65 20.14
N ASN A 42 -1.43 4.48 20.40
CA ASN A 42 -0.72 3.21 20.42
C ASN A 42 -1.35 2.26 19.42
N MET A 43 -0.58 1.81 18.44
CA MET A 43 -1.06 0.90 17.41
C MET A 43 -0.07 -0.25 17.19
N LYS A 44 -0.62 -1.45 17.02
CA LYS A 44 0.13 -2.63 16.57
C LYS A 44 -0.43 -3.08 15.24
N MET A 45 0.46 -3.25 14.28
CA MET A 45 0.13 -3.61 12.90
C MET A 45 0.80 -4.94 12.54
N TRP A 46 0.07 -5.79 11.83
CA TRP A 46 0.58 -7.01 11.25
C TRP A 46 0.93 -6.77 9.78
N ILE A 47 2.09 -7.25 9.37
CA ILE A 47 2.61 -7.10 8.01
C ILE A 47 2.96 -8.51 7.55
N ASN A 48 2.32 -8.95 6.47
CA ASN A 48 2.51 -10.27 5.89
C ASN A 48 2.83 -10.13 4.40
N PRO A 49 3.64 -11.02 3.81
CA PRO A 49 3.72 -11.15 2.36
C PRO A 49 2.42 -11.75 1.82
N GLY A 50 2.10 -11.45 0.56
CA GLY A 50 0.92 -11.96 -0.11
C GLY A 50 0.90 -11.59 -1.59
N TYR A 51 -0.20 -11.90 -2.27
CA TYR A 51 -0.38 -11.62 -3.70
C TYR A 51 -1.73 -10.94 -3.94
N GLY A 52 -1.77 -10.02 -4.91
CA GLY A 52 -3.01 -9.37 -5.32
C GLY A 52 -3.66 -8.54 -4.22
N TYR A 53 -4.94 -8.79 -3.99
CA TYR A 53 -5.79 -8.09 -3.03
C TYR A 53 -6.50 -9.12 -2.15
N SER A 54 -6.52 -8.90 -0.84
CA SER A 54 -7.31 -9.71 0.10
C SER A 54 -8.22 -8.80 0.92
N PRO A 55 -9.55 -8.94 0.80
CA PRO A 55 -10.50 -8.15 1.58
C PRO A 55 -10.41 -8.47 3.08
N ALA A 56 -10.86 -7.55 3.92
CA ALA A 56 -10.86 -7.68 5.38
C ALA A 56 -11.70 -8.89 5.85
N GLU A 57 -12.75 -9.26 5.12
CA GLU A 57 -13.66 -10.36 5.46
C GLU A 57 -12.98 -11.73 5.49
N GLU A 58 -11.98 -11.95 4.62
CA GLU A 58 -11.18 -13.18 4.59
C GLU A 58 -10.22 -13.27 5.78
N ARG A 59 -9.90 -12.14 6.41
CA ARG A 59 -8.93 -12.02 7.51
C ARG A 59 -9.59 -11.56 8.79
N LYS A 60 -10.85 -11.93 9.01
CA LYS A 60 -11.55 -11.66 10.28
C LYS A 60 -10.81 -12.32 11.44
N SER A 61 -10.52 -11.53 12.46
CA SER A 61 -10.01 -12.03 13.74
C SER A 61 -11.17 -12.17 14.73
N THR A 62 -11.16 -13.24 15.51
CA THR A 62 -12.06 -13.42 16.66
C THR A 62 -11.56 -12.72 17.92
N THR A 63 -10.36 -12.14 17.88
CA THR A 63 -9.74 -11.48 19.04
C THR A 63 -10.30 -10.07 19.22
N LEU A 64 -10.79 -9.78 20.41
CA LEU A 64 -11.28 -8.45 20.77
C LEU A 64 -10.17 -7.38 20.62
N GLY A 65 -10.52 -6.25 20.00
CA GLY A 65 -9.58 -5.13 19.81
C GLY A 65 -8.70 -5.24 18.56
N ILE A 66 -8.86 -6.29 17.75
CA ILE A 66 -8.24 -6.37 16.42
C ILE A 66 -9.23 -5.86 15.37
N ILE A 67 -8.79 -4.89 14.58
CA ILE A 67 -9.53 -4.36 13.44
C ILE A 67 -8.90 -4.92 12.17
N SER A 68 -9.64 -5.76 11.44
CA SER A 68 -9.22 -6.26 10.14
C SER A 68 -9.43 -5.18 9.08
N ILE A 69 -8.41 -4.95 8.26
CA ILE A 69 -8.43 -4.02 7.12
C ILE A 69 -8.06 -4.78 5.85
N ASP A 70 -8.46 -4.25 4.69
CA ASP A 70 -8.07 -4.79 3.38
C ASP A 70 -6.54 -4.78 3.20
N ALA A 71 -6.02 -5.77 2.50
CA ALA A 71 -4.60 -5.94 2.24
C ALA A 71 -4.36 -5.86 0.75
N ILE A 72 -3.66 -4.79 0.35
CA ILE A 72 -3.22 -4.56 -1.01
C ILE A 72 -1.77 -5.03 -1.08
N PHE A 73 -1.56 -6.26 -1.56
CA PHE A 73 -0.22 -6.82 -1.73
C PHE A 73 0.39 -6.46 -3.08
N THR A 74 -0.45 -6.22 -4.09
CA THR A 74 0.01 -5.82 -5.42
C THR A 74 0.70 -4.43 -5.37
N PRO A 75 1.90 -4.29 -5.94
CA PRO A 75 2.53 -2.98 -6.13
C PRO A 75 1.93 -2.19 -7.30
N ILE A 76 1.09 -2.85 -8.11
CA ILE A 76 0.45 -2.27 -9.29
C ILE A 76 -0.87 -1.62 -8.89
N ILE A 77 -0.96 -0.31 -9.11
CA ILE A 77 -2.14 0.51 -8.79
C ILE A 77 -3.13 0.48 -9.96
N ARG A 78 -2.62 0.57 -11.19
CA ARG A 78 -3.42 0.66 -12.41
C ARG A 78 -2.68 0.04 -13.58
N VAL A 79 -3.42 -0.63 -14.44
CA VAL A 79 -2.95 -1.09 -15.75
C VAL A 79 -3.93 -0.59 -16.79
N ASN A 80 -3.41 -0.10 -17.91
CA ASN A 80 -4.17 0.22 -19.09
C ASN A 80 -3.48 -0.42 -20.30
N TYR A 81 -4.25 -0.74 -21.33
CA TYR A 81 -3.69 -1.25 -22.58
C TYR A 81 -4.46 -0.72 -23.78
N LYS A 82 -3.75 -0.61 -24.90
CA LYS A 82 -4.31 -0.22 -26.18
C LYS A 82 -3.70 -1.07 -27.29
N VAL A 83 -4.53 -1.54 -28.20
CA VAL A 83 -4.08 -2.22 -29.42
C VAL A 83 -4.26 -1.27 -30.59
N GLU A 84 -3.20 -1.08 -31.37
CA GLU A 84 -3.18 -0.20 -32.54
C GLU A 84 -2.76 -0.98 -33.77
N ALA A 85 -3.41 -0.76 -34.91
CA ALA A 85 -2.95 -1.30 -36.17
C ALA A 85 -1.55 -0.77 -36.49
N THR A 86 -0.66 -1.65 -36.93
CA THR A 86 0.72 -1.30 -37.24
C THR A 86 1.12 -1.93 -38.56
N ARG A 87 1.86 -1.14 -39.35
CA ARG A 87 2.45 -1.61 -40.60
C ARG A 87 3.89 -2.03 -40.35
N VAL A 88 4.22 -3.26 -40.73
CA VAL A 88 5.59 -3.77 -40.72
C VAL A 88 6.00 -4.05 -42.16
N GLY A 89 6.83 -3.17 -42.72
CA GLY A 89 7.24 -3.25 -44.12
C GLY A 89 6.05 -3.12 -45.10
N ARG A 90 5.74 -4.20 -45.84
CA ARG A 90 4.61 -4.25 -46.80
C ARG A 90 3.32 -4.84 -46.22
N ARG A 91 3.34 -5.32 -44.97
CA ARG A 91 2.18 -5.95 -44.30
C ARG A 91 1.53 -4.96 -43.33
N THR A 92 0.20 -4.88 -43.35
CA THR A 92 -0.62 -3.92 -42.57
C THR A 92 -1.53 -4.58 -41.55
N ASP A 93 -1.41 -5.89 -41.38
CA ASP A 93 -2.25 -6.76 -40.53
C ASP A 93 -1.61 -7.07 -39.17
N PHE A 94 -0.58 -6.31 -38.77
CA PHE A 94 0.05 -6.47 -37.46
C PHE A 94 -0.62 -5.57 -36.42
N ASP A 95 -0.72 -6.11 -35.21
CA ASP A 95 -1.16 -5.37 -34.03
C ASP A 95 0.03 -4.91 -33.19
N LYS A 96 -0.01 -3.65 -32.74
CA LYS A 96 0.91 -3.09 -31.75
C LYS A 96 0.17 -2.97 -30.42
N LEU A 97 0.67 -3.68 -29.40
CA LEU A 97 0.19 -3.56 -28.02
C LEU A 97 0.98 -2.48 -27.28
N VAL A 98 0.26 -1.50 -26.73
CA VAL A 98 0.78 -0.49 -25.80
C VAL A 98 0.24 -0.80 -24.42
N LEU A 99 1.13 -0.94 -23.43
CA LEU A 99 0.78 -1.17 -22.02
C LEU A 99 1.24 0.03 -21.19
N GLU A 100 0.35 0.53 -20.34
CA GLU A 100 0.64 1.56 -19.37
C GLU A 100 0.41 0.98 -17.97
N ILE A 101 1.44 1.02 -17.12
CA ILE A 101 1.42 0.41 -15.79
C ILE A 101 1.85 1.46 -14.77
N TRP A 102 0.96 1.76 -13.81
CA TRP A 102 1.25 2.64 -12.68
C TRP A 102 1.49 1.82 -11.43
N THR A 103 2.62 2.08 -10.77
CA THR A 103 3.06 1.36 -9.57
C THR A 103 3.15 2.29 -8.37
N ASN A 104 3.11 1.72 -7.17
CA ASN A 104 3.26 2.46 -5.91
C ASN A 104 4.72 2.67 -5.48
N GLY A 105 5.69 2.33 -6.34
CA GLY A 105 7.12 2.50 -6.08
C GLY A 105 7.77 1.44 -5.18
N THR A 106 7.11 0.30 -4.92
CA THR A 106 7.68 -0.80 -4.11
C THR A 106 8.31 -1.93 -4.95
N ILE A 107 8.54 -1.70 -6.25
CA ILE A 107 9.28 -2.59 -7.17
C ILE A 107 10.73 -2.14 -7.24
#